data_AF-A0A0G1CVN8-F1
#
_entry.id   AF-A0A0G1CVN8-F1
#
_cell.length_a   1.000
_cell.length_b   1.000
_cell.length_c   1.000
_cell.angle_alpha   90.00
_cell.angle_beta   90.00
_cell.angle_gamma   90.00
#
_symmetry.space_group_name_H-M   'P 1'
#
loop_
_entity.id
_entity.type
_entity.pdbx_description
1 polymer ?
#
loop_
_entity_poly.entity_id
_entity_poly.type
_entity_poly.pdbx_seq_one_letter_code
_entity_poly.pdbx_strand_id
1 'polypeptide(L)'
;IFVKDIKMAKEFVEINPKQEKFLKKVWPGAVTVVIEKNKSAFRMPNHKFVLNLVKHAGPLAETSANISGQPATTKIKEVLKYFKGRKYGPDLIKPAKPSQVVDFTGSKPKVLRK
;
A
#
# COMPACT_ATOMS: atom_id res chain seq x y z
N ILE A 1 -1.25 -3.67 0.09
CA ILE A 1 -1.42 -4.31 -1.23
C ILE A 1 -1.64 -3.22 -2.28
N PHE A 2 -0.77 -3.15 -3.27
CA PHE A 2 -0.95 -2.28 -4.43
C PHE A 2 -1.83 -2.95 -5.48
N VAL A 3 -2.80 -2.19 -5.96
CA VAL A 3 -3.77 -2.61 -6.98
C VAL A 3 -3.75 -1.64 -8.16
N LYS A 4 -4.10 -2.14 -9.35
CA LYS A 4 -4.11 -1.33 -10.59
C LYS A 4 -5.36 -0.47 -10.73
N ASP A 5 -6.47 -0.87 -10.12
CA ASP A 5 -7.77 -0.18 -10.15
C ASP A 5 -8.67 -0.68 -9.01
N ILE A 6 -9.85 -0.06 -8.86
CA ILE A 6 -10.85 -0.47 -7.86
C ILE A 6 -11.41 -1.86 -8.18
N LYS A 7 -11.49 -2.25 -9.46
CA LYS A 7 -11.99 -3.56 -9.87
C LYS A 7 -11.12 -4.68 -9.29
N MET A 8 -9.80 -4.55 -9.38
CA MET A 8 -8.84 -5.47 -8.78
C MET A 8 -8.97 -5.51 -7.26
N ALA A 9 -9.21 -4.37 -6.58
CA ALA A 9 -9.47 -4.40 -5.13
C ALA A 9 -10.73 -5.19 -4.77
N LYS A 10 -11.79 -5.10 -5.59
CA LYS A 10 -13.04 -5.84 -5.41
C LYS A 10 -12.89 -7.36 -5.57
N GLU A 11 -11.79 -7.83 -6.17
CA GLU A 11 -11.48 -9.26 -6.22
C GLU A 11 -11.06 -9.81 -4.84
N PHE A 12 -10.69 -8.93 -3.89
CA PHE A 12 -10.23 -9.32 -2.55
C PHE A 12 -11.20 -8.98 -1.43
N VAL A 13 -11.98 -7.89 -1.59
CA VAL A 13 -12.87 -7.38 -0.54
C VAL A 13 -14.12 -6.78 -1.14
N GLU A 14 -15.24 -6.88 -0.42
CA GLU A 14 -16.46 -6.16 -0.80
C GLU A 14 -16.26 -4.65 -0.60
N ILE A 15 -16.60 -3.87 -1.63
CA ILE A 15 -16.50 -2.41 -1.63
C ILE A 15 -17.88 -1.84 -1.92
N ASN A 16 -18.50 -1.23 -0.90
CA ASN A 16 -19.81 -0.61 -1.02
C ASN A 16 -19.75 0.74 -1.78
N PRO A 17 -20.90 1.31 -2.21
CA PRO A 17 -20.93 2.54 -2.99
C PRO A 17 -20.28 3.76 -2.31
N LYS A 18 -20.38 3.85 -0.98
CA LYS A 18 -19.78 4.96 -0.20
C LYS A 18 -18.25 4.85 -0.19
N GLN A 19 -17.72 3.65 0.02
CA GLN A 19 -16.29 3.35 -0.05
C GLN A 19 -15.78 3.61 -1.47
N GLU A 20 -16.47 3.11 -2.50
CA GLU A 20 -16.06 3.33 -3.89
C GLU A 20 -16.02 4.82 -4.27
N LYS A 21 -17.03 5.60 -3.85
CA LYS A 21 -17.04 7.06 -4.05
C LYS A 21 -15.86 7.75 -3.39
N PHE A 22 -15.43 7.28 -2.22
CA PHE A 22 -14.23 7.79 -1.55
C PHE A 22 -12.96 7.38 -2.31
N LEU A 23 -12.83 6.11 -2.68
CA LEU A 23 -11.67 5.58 -3.42
C LEU A 23 -11.45 6.35 -4.72
N LYS A 24 -12.50 6.62 -5.50
CA LYS A 24 -12.42 7.40 -6.74
C LYS A 24 -11.88 8.83 -6.55
N LYS A 25 -11.97 9.40 -5.34
CA LYS A 25 -11.44 10.74 -5.04
C LYS A 25 -9.96 10.72 -4.64
N VAL A 26 -9.50 9.64 -4.02
CA VAL A 26 -8.15 9.57 -3.42
C VAL A 26 -7.19 8.68 -4.21
N TRP A 27 -7.71 7.85 -5.12
CA TRP A 27 -6.94 6.97 -5.99
C TRP A 27 -7.00 7.42 -7.45
N PRO A 28 -5.88 7.31 -8.19
CA PRO A 28 -4.55 6.92 -7.73
C PRO A 28 -3.91 7.98 -6.83
N GLY A 29 -3.20 7.58 -5.77
CA GLY A 29 -2.64 8.55 -4.83
C GLY A 29 -1.84 7.99 -3.66
N ALA A 30 -1.70 8.83 -2.63
CA ALA A 30 -0.96 8.55 -1.40
C ALA A 30 -1.86 8.14 -0.23
N VAL A 31 -3.03 7.56 -0.51
CA VAL A 31 -3.96 7.07 0.50
C VAL A 31 -4.04 5.54 0.45
N THR A 32 -3.78 4.89 1.57
CA THR A 32 -4.02 3.47 1.80
C THR A 32 -5.33 3.33 2.57
N VAL A 33 -6.19 2.39 2.15
CA VAL A 33 -7.51 2.18 2.75
C VAL A 33 -7.61 0.76 3.32
N VAL A 34 -8.02 0.67 4.59
CA VAL A 34 -8.35 -0.60 5.26
C VAL A 34 -9.86 -0.78 5.16
N ILE A 35 -10.33 -1.81 4.45
CA ILE A 35 -11.76 -2.00 4.17
C ILE A 35 -12.40 -3.02 5.11
N GLU A 36 -11.67 -4.06 5.49
CA GLU A 36 -12.14 -5.11 6.40
C GLU A 36 -11.17 -5.29 7.58
N LYS A 37 -11.71 -5.52 8.80
CA LYS A 37 -10.92 -5.59 10.05
C LYS A 37 -9.85 -6.69 10.02
N ASN A 38 -10.04 -7.71 9.17
CA ASN A 38 -9.26 -8.93 9.16
C ASN A 38 -8.54 -9.20 7.84
N LYS A 39 -7.79 -8.24 7.24
CA LYS A 39 -6.42 -8.49 6.70
C LYS A 39 -5.92 -7.63 5.53
N SER A 40 -6.69 -6.71 4.94
CA SER A 40 -6.22 -6.12 3.68
C SER A 40 -6.33 -4.60 3.62
N ALA A 41 -5.15 -3.96 3.60
CA ALA A 41 -4.97 -2.55 3.31
C ALA A 41 -4.60 -2.40 1.83
N PHE A 42 -5.39 -1.64 1.08
CA PHE A 42 -5.22 -1.47 -0.36
C PHE A 42 -4.77 -0.05 -0.70
N ARG A 43 -4.04 0.10 -1.81
CA ARG A 43 -3.68 1.39 -2.37
C ARG A 43 -3.53 1.27 -3.88
N MET A 44 -4.07 2.22 -4.63
CA MET A 44 -3.69 2.43 -6.02
C MET A 44 -2.62 3.53 -6.07
N PRO A 45 -1.33 3.20 -6.24
CA PRO A 45 -0.27 4.20 -6.19
C PRO A 45 -0.29 5.09 -7.44
N ASN A 46 -0.15 6.41 -7.28
CA ASN A 46 0.03 7.33 -8.42
C ASN A 46 1.50 7.32 -8.88
N HIS A 47 1.95 6.21 -9.48
CA HIS A 47 3.29 6.09 -10.02
C HIS A 47 3.32 5.14 -11.21
N LYS A 48 3.68 5.66 -12.40
CA LYS A 48 3.62 4.93 -13.68
C LYS A 48 4.35 3.58 -13.63
N PHE A 49 5.59 3.55 -13.15
CA PHE A 49 6.36 2.29 -13.04
C PHE A 49 5.68 1.26 -12.13
N VAL A 50 5.15 1.69 -10.98
CA VAL A 50 4.54 0.77 -10.00
C VAL A 50 3.21 0.25 -10.55
N LEU A 51 2.39 1.12 -11.14
CA LEU A 51 1.15 0.69 -11.79
C LEU A 51 1.43 -0.28 -12.95
N ASN A 52 2.46 -0.04 -13.76
CA ASN A 52 2.86 -0.97 -14.80
C ASN A 52 3.31 -2.31 -14.22
N LEU A 53 4.07 -2.31 -13.13
CA LEU A 53 4.46 -3.55 -12.45
C LEU A 53 3.23 -4.32 -11.96
N VAL A 54 2.29 -3.66 -11.28
CA VAL A 54 1.04 -4.27 -10.80
C VAL A 54 0.18 -4.80 -11.95
N LYS A 55 0.18 -4.13 -13.11
CA LYS A 55 -0.55 -4.60 -14.30
C LYS A 55 -0.02 -5.92 -14.87
N HIS A 56 1.31 -6.15 -14.80
CA HIS A 56 1.93 -7.35 -15.37
C HIS A 56 2.13 -8.47 -14.34
N ALA A 57 2.46 -8.12 -13.09
CA ALA A 57 2.73 -9.08 -12.02
C ALA A 57 1.48 -9.43 -11.19
N GLY A 58 0.39 -8.68 -11.34
CA GLY A 58 -0.76 -8.77 -10.46
C GLY A 58 -0.60 -7.91 -9.19
N PRO A 59 -1.51 -8.05 -8.22
CA PRO A 59 -1.51 -7.25 -7.00
C PRO A 59 -0.23 -7.50 -6.19
N LEU A 60 0.39 -6.42 -5.70
CA LEU A 60 1.67 -6.50 -5.00
C LEU A 60 1.48 -6.28 -3.51
N ALA A 61 1.78 -7.29 -2.70
CA ALA A 61 1.94 -7.09 -1.26
C ALA A 61 3.22 -6.27 -1.02
N GLU A 62 3.10 -5.20 -0.25
CA GLU A 62 4.23 -4.36 0.13
C GLU A 62 4.13 -4.03 1.61
N THR A 63 5.30 -3.85 2.22
CA THR A 63 5.45 -3.32 3.56
C THR A 63 6.37 -2.11 3.48
N SER A 64 6.30 -1.27 4.51
CA SER A 64 7.33 -0.26 4.69
C SER A 64 8.68 -0.98 4.83
N ALA A 65 9.70 -0.52 4.09
CA ALA A 65 11.03 -1.14 4.03
C ALA A 65 11.85 -0.86 5.32
N ASN A 66 11.31 -1.27 6.46
CA ASN A 66 11.91 -1.17 7.78
C ASN A 66 11.73 -2.46 8.57
N ILE A 67 12.62 -2.64 9.55
CA ILE A 67 12.46 -3.65 10.59
C ILE A 67 11.22 -3.28 11.41
N SER A 68 10.41 -4.29 11.77
CA SER A 68 9.22 -4.08 12.60
C SER A 68 9.57 -3.32 13.88
N GLY A 69 8.77 -2.31 14.23
CA GLY A 69 9.03 -1.43 15.37
C GLY A 69 10.04 -0.31 15.13
N GLN A 70 10.75 -0.29 14.00
CA GLN A 70 11.67 0.80 13.65
C GLN A 70 11.01 1.87 12.76
N PRO A 71 11.51 3.12 12.79
CA PRO A 71 11.07 4.14 11.86
C PRO A 71 11.28 3.70 10.40
N ALA A 72 10.34 4.10 9.53
CA ALA A 72 10.53 3.95 8.09
C ALA A 72 11.73 4.81 7.64
N THR A 73 12.54 4.26 6.74
CA THR A 73 13.67 4.99 6.15
C THR A 73 13.44 5.20 4.65
N THR A 74 13.87 6.36 4.16
CA THR A 74 13.94 6.68 2.73
C THR A 74 15.35 6.51 2.18
N LYS A 75 16.33 6.12 3.03
CA LYS A 75 17.72 5.98 2.63
C LYS A 75 17.98 4.54 2.19
N ILE A 76 18.26 4.36 0.90
CA ILE A 76 18.55 3.06 0.28
C ILE A 76 19.67 2.31 1.02
N LYS A 77 20.74 3.02 1.44
CA LYS A 77 21.86 2.44 2.20
C LYS A 77 21.41 1.81 3.53
N GLU A 78 20.43 2.40 4.22
CA GLU A 78 19.90 1.85 5.47
C GLU A 78 19.06 0.60 5.20
N VAL A 79 18.23 0.62 4.15
CA VAL A 79 17.48 -0.56 3.71
C VAL A 79 18.41 -1.72 3.36
N LEU A 80 19.45 -1.48 2.55
CA LEU A 80 20.41 -2.52 2.15
C LEU A 80 21.18 -3.12 3.34
N LYS A 81 21.47 -2.32 4.37
CA LYS A 81 22.06 -2.83 5.62
C LYS A 81 21.17 -3.86 6.30
N TYR A 82 19.85 -3.72 6.26
CA TYR A 82 18.92 -4.70 6.86
C TYR A 82 19.01 -6.08 6.21
N PHE A 83 19.35 -6.13 4.92
CA PHE A 83 19.44 -7.37 4.15
C PHE A 83 20.87 -7.91 4.05
N LYS A 84 21.87 -7.23 4.61
CA LYS A 84 23.26 -7.71 4.61
C LYS A 84 23.35 -9.08 5.30
N GLY A 85 23.90 -10.08 4.60
CA GLY A 85 24.03 -11.44 5.11
C GLY A 85 22.74 -12.27 5.10
N ARG A 86 21.64 -11.76 4.56
CA ARG A 86 20.40 -12.53 4.38
C ARG A 86 20.41 -13.25 3.04
N LYS A 87 19.77 -14.43 3.00
CA LYS A 87 19.61 -15.24 1.77
C LYS A 87 18.83 -14.49 0.68
N TYR A 88 17.89 -13.65 1.08
CA TYR A 88 17.03 -12.88 0.18
C TYR A 88 17.16 -11.39 0.49
N GLY A 89 17.27 -10.57 -0.56
CA GLY A 89 17.25 -9.12 -0.52
C GLY A 89 16.11 -8.55 -1.36
N PRO A 90 15.92 -7.23 -1.35
CA PRO A 90 14.90 -6.59 -2.18
C PRO A 90 15.34 -6.53 -3.64
N ASP A 91 14.48 -6.98 -4.55
CA ASP A 91 14.68 -6.82 -6.00
C ASP A 91 14.51 -5.36 -6.45
N LEU A 92 13.73 -4.59 -5.69
CA LEU A 92 13.43 -3.19 -5.96
C LEU A 92 13.31 -2.40 -4.65
N ILE A 93 14.05 -1.28 -4.56
CA ILE A 93 13.90 -0.29 -3.50
C ILE A 93 13.49 1.03 -4.12
N LYS A 94 12.35 1.58 -3.70
CA LYS A 94 11.93 2.92 -4.10
C LYS A 94 11.62 3.79 -2.88
N PRO A 95 12.47 4.78 -2.56
CA PRO A 95 12.18 5.75 -1.52
C PRO A 95 10.89 6.52 -1.81
N ALA A 96 10.00 6.59 -0.82
CA ALA A 96 8.79 7.39 -0.88
C ALA A 96 8.38 7.82 0.53
N LYS A 97 7.66 8.94 0.63
CA LYS A 97 6.96 9.28 1.88
C LYS A 97 5.86 8.24 2.13
N PRO A 98 5.60 7.86 3.39
CA PRO A 98 4.49 6.99 3.74
C PRO A 98 3.14 7.55 3.25
N SER A 99 2.20 6.67 2.91
CA SER A 99 0.82 7.06 2.62
C SER A 99 0.05 7.44 3.89
N GLN A 100 -0.94 8.29 3.74
CA GLN A 100 -2.03 8.39 4.71
C GLN A 100 -2.75 7.05 4.79
N VAL A 101 -3.11 6.59 5.98
CA VAL A 101 -3.89 5.35 6.17
C VAL A 101 -5.26 5.70 6.71
N VAL A 102 -6.32 5.29 6.00
CA VAL A 102 -7.71 5.50 6.40
C VAL A 102 -8.40 4.16 6.61
N ASP A 103 -8.93 3.97 7.80
CA ASP A 103 -9.71 2.80 8.21
C ASP A 103 -11.19 3.02 7.91
N PHE A 104 -11.76 2.14 7.08
CA PHE A 104 -13.16 2.10 6.66
C PHE A 104 -13.93 0.92 7.25
N THR A 105 -13.35 0.23 8.25
CA THR A 105 -13.94 -0.97 8.86
C THR A 105 -15.03 -0.67 9.89
N GLY A 106 -15.07 0.57 10.39
CA GLY A 106 -16.10 1.05 11.33
C GLY A 106 -17.27 1.74 10.63
N SER A 107 -18.25 2.18 11.43
CA SER A 107 -19.40 2.96 10.94
C SER A 107 -19.00 4.32 10.32
N LYS A 108 -17.87 4.87 10.76
CA LYS A 108 -17.28 6.11 10.26
C LYS A 108 -15.82 5.89 9.90
N PRO A 109 -15.32 6.46 8.78
CA PRO A 109 -13.92 6.37 8.43
C PRO A 109 -13.02 7.05 9.47
N LYS A 110 -11.87 6.46 9.78
CA LYS A 110 -10.89 6.98 10.74
C LYS A 110 -9.50 7.08 10.10
N VAL A 111 -8.80 8.20 10.30
CA VAL A 111 -7.39 8.30 9.88
C VAL A 111 -6.51 7.62 10.93
N LEU A 112 -5.77 6.59 10.52
CA LEU A 112 -4.81 5.88 11.37
C LEU A 112 -3.39 6.46 11.28
N ARG A 113 -3.03 6.99 10.11
CA ARG A 113 -1.74 7.65 9.85
C ARG A 113 -1.97 8.84 8.92
N LYS A 114 -1.34 9.98 9.21
CA LYS A 114 -1.35 11.17 8.34
C LYS A 114 -0.31 11.07 7.24
#